data_AF-A0A6J4K5B6-F1
#
_entry.id   AF-A0A6J4K5B6-F1
#
_cell.length_a   1.000
_cell.length_b   1.000
_cell.length_c   1.000
_cell.angle_alpha   90.00
_cell.angle_beta   90.00
_cell.angle_gamma   90.00
#
_symmetry.space_group_name_H-M   'P 1'
#
loop_
_entity.id
_entity.type
_entity.pdbx_description
1 polymer ?
#
loop_
_entity_poly.entity_id
_entity_poly.type
_entity_poly.pdbx_seq_one_letter_code
_entity_poly.pdbx_strand_id
1 'polypeptide(L)' 'MDVLHVDCASCVARGPAACGDCVISVLLGSPPQGVDLDDDEQAALSALADQGLVPPLRLVPGARRGRAGQSPLSWQDYA' A
#
# COMPACT_ATOMS: atom_id res chain seq x y z
N MET A 1 -15.63 -2.41 -5.13
CA MET A 1 -14.67 -1.35 -4.85
C MET A 1 -13.83 -1.90 -3.73
N ASP A 2 -12.86 -2.69 -4.12
CA ASP A 2 -11.93 -3.29 -3.19
C ASP A 2 -10.83 -2.26 -2.91
N VAL A 3 -10.47 -2.11 -1.64
CA VAL A 3 -9.44 -1.16 -1.21
C VAL A 3 -8.28 -1.94 -0.65
N LEU A 4 -7.10 -1.80 -1.27
CA LEU A 4 -5.86 -2.39 -0.80
C LEU A 4 -5.20 -1.45 0.20
N HIS A 5 -5.19 -1.85 1.47
CA HIS A 5 -4.41 -1.17 2.50
C HIS A 5 -2.95 -1.64 2.50
N VAL A 6 -2.04 -0.78 2.06
CA VAL A 6 -0.59 -0.97 2.09
C VAL A 6 -0.05 -0.56 3.46
N ASP A 7 0.24 -1.55 4.30
CA ASP A 7 0.90 -1.36 5.59
C ASP A 7 2.41 -1.61 5.47
N CYS A 8 3.18 -0.53 5.24
CA CYS A 8 4.64 -0.57 5.19
C CYS A 8 5.29 -0.92 6.54
N ALA A 9 4.58 -0.79 7.67
CA ALA A 9 5.13 -1.10 8.99
C ALA A 9 5.08 -2.61 9.28
N SER A 10 4.08 -3.33 8.78
CA SER A 10 3.96 -4.79 8.94
C SER A 10 4.40 -5.61 7.73
N CYS A 11 4.81 -4.98 6.63
CA CYS A 11 5.36 -5.63 5.45
C CYS A 11 6.59 -6.49 5.81
N VAL A 12 6.54 -7.79 5.56
CA VAL A 12 7.65 -8.70 5.92
C VAL A 12 8.88 -8.56 5.02
N ALA A 13 8.69 -8.00 3.82
CA ALA A 13 9.78 -7.65 2.92
C ALA A 13 10.46 -6.32 3.30
N ARG A 14 9.95 -5.59 4.30
CA ARG A 14 10.45 -4.26 4.69
C ARG A 14 11.97 -4.28 4.92
N GLY A 15 12.67 -3.41 4.22
CA GLY A 15 14.12 -3.24 4.34
C GLY A 15 14.68 -2.44 3.17
N PRO A 16 15.94 -1.98 3.23
CA PRO A 16 16.51 -1.07 2.23
C PRO A 16 16.44 -1.61 0.80
N ALA A 17 16.65 -2.92 0.62
CA ALA A 17 16.62 -3.55 -0.70
C ALA A 17 15.20 -3.57 -1.31
N ALA A 18 14.18 -3.98 -0.55
CA ALA A 18 12.82 -4.06 -1.08
C ALA A 18 12.13 -2.69 -1.14
N CYS A 19 12.34 -1.83 -0.13
CA CYS A 19 11.76 -0.49 -0.10
C CYS A 19 12.43 0.45 -1.11
N GLY A 20 13.73 0.26 -1.40
CA GLY A 20 14.42 1.02 -2.46
C GLY A 20 13.88 0.75 -3.87
N ASP A 21 13.17 -0.37 -4.05
CA ASP A 21 12.55 -0.81 -5.30
C ASP A 21 11.03 -1.02 -5.12
N CYS A 22 10.36 -0.17 -4.33
CA CYS A 22 8.91 -0.22 -4.11
C CYS A 22 8.24 1.08 -4.53
N VAL A 23 7.16 0.99 -5.32
CA VAL A 23 6.40 2.15 -5.80
C VAL A 23 6.03 3.14 -4.70
N ILE A 24 5.61 2.62 -3.54
CA ILE A 24 5.17 3.42 -2.39
C ILE A 24 6.32 4.25 -1.85
N SER A 25 7.51 3.67 -1.77
CA SER A 25 8.67 4.39 -1.26
C SER A 25 9.23 5.40 -2.25
N VAL A 26 9.19 5.10 -3.54
CA VAL A 26 9.62 6.04 -4.57
C VAL A 26 8.69 7.25 -4.66
N LEU A 27 7.37 7.04 -4.62
CA LEU A 27 6.40 8.12 -4.78
C LEU A 27 6.13 8.86 -3.46
N LEU A 28 6.10 8.16 -2.33
CA LEU A 28 5.62 8.68 -1.03
C LEU A 28 6.66 8.57 0.10
N GLY A 29 7.84 8.01 -0.15
CA GLY A 29 8.91 7.85 0.84
C GLY A 29 8.67 6.69 1.82
N SER A 30 8.04 6.98 2.95
CA SER A 30 7.73 5.97 3.97
C SER A 30 6.54 6.44 4.82
N PRO A 31 5.30 6.35 4.30
CA PRO A 31 4.12 6.84 4.99
C PRO A 31 3.90 6.07 6.31
N PRO A 32 3.85 6.76 7.48
CA PRO A 32 3.78 6.08 8.77
C PRO A 32 2.43 5.41 9.03
N GLN A 33 1.35 5.89 8.42
CA GLN A 33 -0.01 5.34 8.54
C GLN A 33 -0.41 4.33 7.45
N GLY A 34 0.50 3.98 6.54
CA GLY A 34 0.15 3.18 5.35
C GLY A 34 -0.59 3.99 4.29
N VAL A 35 -0.99 3.33 3.21
CA VAL A 35 -1.67 3.93 2.04
C VAL A 35 -2.83 3.05 1.65
N ASP A 36 -4.01 3.63 1.45
CA ASP A 36 -5.14 2.94 0.85
C ASP A 36 -5.12 3.19 -0.66
N LEU A 37 -5.25 2.13 -1.44
CA LEU A 37 -5.32 2.19 -2.89
C LEU A 37 -6.63 1.57 -3.35
N ASP A 38 -7.44 2.31 -4.09
CA ASP A 38 -8.61 1.75 -4.77
C ASP A 38 -8.23 0.96 -6.04
N ASP A 39 -9.22 0.40 -6.71
CA ASP A 39 -9.03 -0.42 -7.91
C ASP A 39 -8.37 0.37 -9.06
N ASP A 40 -8.71 1.65 -9.24
CA ASP A 40 -8.19 2.50 -10.31
C ASP A 40 -6.75 2.92 -10.03
N GLU A 41 -6.44 3.25 -8.77
CA GLU A 41 -5.08 3.58 -8.31
C GLU A 41 -4.15 2.36 -8.42
N GLN A 42 -4.62 1.17 -8.03
CA GLN A 42 -3.87 -0.07 -8.20
C GLN A 42 -3.55 -0.33 -9.69
N ALA A 43 -4.55 -0.16 -10.57
CA ALA A 43 -4.36 -0.32 -12.01
C ALA A 43 -3.37 0.69 -12.59
N ALA A 44 -3.44 1.95 -12.17
CA ALA A 44 -2.53 3.00 -12.59
C ALA A 44 -1.08 2.68 -12.18
N LEU A 45 -0.85 2.26 -10.93
CA LEU A 45 0.48 1.89 -10.46
C LEU A 45 1.04 0.67 -11.20
N SER A 46 0.19 -0.32 -11.52
CA SER A 46 0.59 -1.47 -12.34
C SER A 46 1.02 -1.03 -13.73
N ALA A 47 0.21 -0.18 -14.40
CA ALA A 47 0.53 0.30 -15.74
C ALA A 47 1.86 1.07 -15.78
N LEU A 48 2.12 1.92 -14.79
CA LEU A 48 3.39 2.64 -14.68
C LEU A 48 4.57 1.68 -14.47
N ALA A 49 4.39 0.64 -13.65
CA ALA A 49 5.43 -0.36 -13.41
C ALA A 49 5.71 -1.23 -14.63
N ASP A 50 4.66 -1.62 -15.37
CA ASP A 50 4.77 -2.39 -16.61
C ASP A 50 5.54 -1.63 -17.71
N GLN A 51 5.46 -0.30 -17.70
CA GLN A 51 6.24 0.57 -18.59
C GLN A 51 7.63 0.94 -18.03
N GLY A 52 7.99 0.46 -16.84
CA GLY A 52 9.28 0.74 -16.20
C GLY A 52 9.44 2.17 -15.68
N LEU A 53 8.34 2.92 -15.51
CA LEU A 53 8.35 4.30 -15.01
C LEU A 53 8.50 4.37 -13.50
N VAL A 54 8.02 3.35 -12.80
CA VAL A 54 8.16 3.17 -11.36
C VAL A 54 8.51 1.71 -11.07
N PRO A 55 9.17 1.41 -9.94
CA PRO A 55 9.28 0.03 -9.52
C PRO A 55 7.91 -0.54 -9.13
N PRO A 56 7.69 -1.86 -9.17
CA PRO A 56 6.39 -2.44 -8.82
C PRO A 56 6.11 -2.38 -7.31
N LEU A 57 4.86 -2.65 -6.91
CA LEU A 57 4.51 -2.81 -5.51
C LEU A 57 5.17 -4.08 -4.94
N ARG A 58 6.06 -3.93 -3.95
CA ARG A 58 6.77 -5.04 -3.27
C ARG A 58 6.14 -5.41 -1.93
N LEU A 59 4.87 -5.07 -1.73
CA LEU A 59 4.16 -5.39 -0.49
C LEU A 59 4.05 -6.91 -0.34
N VAL A 60 4.60 -7.44 0.74
CA VAL A 60 4.36 -8.83 1.16
C VAL A 60 3.59 -8.77 2.48
N PRO A 61 2.31 -9.16 2.48
CA PRO A 61 1.51 -9.18 3.69
C PRO A 61 2.17 -10.04 4.77
N GLY A 62 2.43 -9.44 5.93
CA GLY A 62 2.82 -10.20 7.10
C GLY A 62 1.63 -10.99 7.66
N ALA A 63 1.91 -12.08 8.36
CA ALA A 63 0.93 -12.71 9.22
C ALA A 63 0.52 -11.68 10.29
N ARG A 64 -0.62 -11.02 10.07
CA ARG A 64 -1.22 -10.15 11.07
C ARG A 64 -1.49 -11.02 12.29
N ARG A 65 -0.82 -10.78 13.43
CA ARG A 65 -1.44 -11.13 14.73
C ARG A 65 -2.69 -10.26 14.77
N GLY A 66 -3.85 -10.88 14.56
CA GLY A 66 -5.08 -10.20 14.20
C GLY A 66 -5.37 -9.00 15.10
N ARG A 67 -5.11 -7.80 14.58
CA ARG A 67 -5.97 -6.67 14.87
C ARG A 67 -6.99 -6.69 13.75
N ALA A 68 -8.20 -7.13 14.10
CA ALA A 68 -9.39 -6.99 13.29
C ALA A 68 -9.35 -5.61 12.60
N GLY A 69 -9.72 -5.60 11.33
CA GLY A 69 -9.63 -4.44 10.47
C GLY A 69 -10.10 -3.18 11.20
N GLN A 70 -9.34 -2.09 11.00
CA GLN A 70 -9.91 -0.87 10.46
C GLN A 70 -11.43 -0.89 10.43
N SER A 71 -12.04 -0.18 11.38
CA SER A 71 -13.43 0.24 11.29
C SER A 71 -13.65 0.73 9.86
N PRO A 72 -14.66 0.25 9.13
CA PRO A 72 -15.08 1.01 7.96
C PRO A 72 -15.33 2.42 8.48
N LEU A 73 -14.70 3.42 7.87
CA LEU A 73 -15.07 4.82 8.07
C LEU A 73 -16.59 4.84 7.97
N SER A 74 -17.26 5.10 9.09
CA SER A 74 -18.72 5.11 9.09
C SER A 74 -19.12 6.40 8.41
N TRP A 75 -20.03 6.34 7.44
CA TRP A 75 -20.57 7.51 6.73
C TRP A 75 -21.19 8.59 7.65
N GLN A 76 -21.27 8.32 8.96
CA GLN A 76 -21.81 9.23 9.98
C GLN A 76 -20.91 10.43 10.27
N ASP A 77 -19.64 10.42 9.84
CA ASP A 77 -18.71 11.55 10.02
C ASP A 77 -18.82 12.62 8.92
N TYR A 78 -19.69 12.42 7.92
CA TYR A 78 -19.94 13.36 6.82
C TYR A 78 -21.35 14.01 6.86
N ALA A 79 -22.09 13.84 7.96
CA ALA A 79 -23.40 14.47 8.19
C ALA A 79 -23.27 15.64 9.18
#